data_AF-A0AAD8JWM8-F1
#
_entry.id   AF-A0AAD8JWM8-F1
#
_cell.length_a   1.000
_cell.length_b   1.000
_cell.length_c   1.000
_cell.angle_alpha   90.00
_cell.angle_beta   90.00
_cell.angle_gamma   90.00
#
_symmetry.space_group_name_H-M   'P 1'
#
loop_
_entity.id
_entity.type
_entity.pdbx_description
1 polymer ?
#
loop_
_entity_poly.entity_id
_entity_poly.type
_entity_poly.pdbx_seq_one_letter_code
_entity_poly.pdbx_strand_id
1 'polypeptide(L)'
;MIHILTCNEEGKSKCLGKMNFADLAGYESARRNSVYGTNFIEGTQINKSLNALLNVIHAVNASETRVPYRESKLARVLQDSLGGNNHICLIVCLNLFFCPDTIHAITLASRLKHIKPVFARALYNKKTNQATRSSVCKENWCCAKRKESF
;
A
#
# COMPACT_ATOMS: atom_id res chain seq x y z
N MET A 1 -2.67 11.46 5.63
CA MET A 1 -1.53 10.81 6.31
C MET A 1 -1.78 10.90 7.79
N ILE A 2 -1.89 9.75 8.47
CA ILE A 2 -2.21 9.66 9.90
C ILE A 2 -0.98 9.10 10.62
N HIS A 3 -0.54 9.78 11.67
CA HIS A 3 0.58 9.35 12.51
C HIS A 3 0.05 8.86 13.85
N ILE A 4 0.47 7.65 14.24
CA ILE A 4 0.16 7.08 15.55
C ILE A 4 1.36 7.35 16.44
N LEU A 5 1.17 8.22 17.44
CA LEU A 5 2.19 8.57 18.42
C LEU A 5 1.86 7.90 19.76
N THR A 6 2.87 7.40 20.45
CA THR A 6 2.79 7.00 21.85
C THR A 6 3.58 7.98 22.69
N CYS A 7 3.10 8.30 23.88
CA CYS A 7 3.82 9.13 24.84
C CYS A 7 4.30 8.25 25.97
N ASN A 8 5.60 8.27 26.24
CA ASN A 8 6.15 7.63 27.44
C ASN A 8 5.88 8.52 28.67
N GLU A 9 6.02 7.96 29.87
CA GLU A 9 5.81 8.67 31.15
C GLU A 9 6.71 9.92 31.31
N GLU A 10 7.84 9.99 30.59
CA GLU A 10 8.73 11.16 30.53
C GLU A 10 8.24 12.29 29.60
N GLY A 11 7.03 12.21 29.06
CA GLY A 11 6.46 13.21 28.14
C GLY A 11 7.08 13.22 26.73
N LYS A 12 8.02 12.31 26.43
CA LYS A 12 8.56 12.13 25.07
C LYS A 12 7.58 11.33 24.21
N SER A 13 7.09 11.95 23.15
CA SER A 13 6.29 11.29 22.12
C SER A 13 7.18 10.52 21.12
N LYS A 14 6.91 9.23 20.93
CA LYS A 14 7.53 8.38 19.90
C LYS A 14 6.49 8.04 18.83
N CYS A 15 6.87 8.11 17.56
CA CYS A 15 6.00 7.68 16.46
C CYS A 15 6.02 6.15 16.35
N LEU A 16 4.89 5.52 16.63
CA LEU A 16 4.72 4.06 16.53
C LEU A 16 4.46 3.61 15.09
N GLY A 17 3.74 4.43 14.31
CA GLY A 17 3.32 4.04 12.97
C GLY A 17 2.77 5.18 12.15
N LYS A 18 2.75 4.96 10.84
CA LYS A 18 2.25 5.88 9.83
C LYS A 18 1.28 5.13 8.93
N MET A 19 0.06 5.64 8.80
CA MET A 19 -0.97 5.08 7.94
C MET A 19 -1.39 6.08 6.89
N ASN A 20 -1.48 5.63 5.63
CA ASN A 20 -1.91 6.45 4.52
C ASN A 20 -3.15 5.83 3.88
N PHE A 21 -4.18 6.66 3.71
CA PHE A 21 -5.35 6.36 2.89
C PHE A 21 -5.24 7.23 1.65
N ALA A 22 -5.33 6.61 0.48
CA ALA A 22 -5.33 7.30 -0.79
C ALA A 22 -6.57 6.84 -1.55
N ASP A 23 -7.41 7.81 -1.92
CA ASP A 23 -8.48 7.59 -2.88
C ASP A 23 -7.93 7.86 -4.27
N LEU A 24 -8.07 6.88 -5.16
CA LEU A 24 -7.51 6.94 -6.51
C LEU A 24 -8.63 7.26 -7.48
N ALA A 25 -8.35 8.19 -8.40
CA ALA A 25 -9.25 8.44 -9.53
C ALA A 25 -9.46 7.16 -10.35
N GLY A 26 -10.57 7.12 -11.08
CA GLY A 26 -10.95 5.96 -11.87
C GLY A 26 -9.92 5.61 -12.96
N TYR A 27 -9.84 4.31 -13.27
CA TYR A 27 -8.91 3.76 -14.27
C TYR A 27 -9.51 3.77 -15.68
N GLU A 28 -10.61 4.48 -15.93
CA GLU A 28 -11.25 4.47 -17.24
C GLU A 28 -10.38 5.07 -18.35
N SER A 29 -10.35 4.37 -19.48
CA SER A 29 -9.56 4.81 -20.63
C SER A 29 -10.17 6.06 -21.26
N ALA A 30 -9.36 7.12 -21.40
CA ALA A 30 -9.76 8.37 -22.06
C ALA A 30 -10.25 8.17 -23.51
N ARG A 31 -9.90 7.04 -24.16
CA ARG A 31 -10.40 6.70 -25.50
C ARG A 31 -11.89 6.33 -25.54
N ARG A 32 -12.47 5.88 -24.41
CA ARG A 32 -13.92 5.60 -24.32
C ARG A 32 -14.74 6.85 -24.10
N ASN A 33 -14.14 7.85 -23.47
CA ASN A 33 -14.75 9.16 -23.31
C ASN A 33 -14.51 9.91 -24.62
N SER A 34 -15.48 9.85 -25.55
CA SER A 34 -15.54 10.67 -26.77
C SER A 34 -15.77 12.16 -26.46
N VAL A 35 -15.15 12.65 -25.40
CA VAL A 35 -15.29 14.00 -24.87
C VAL A 35 -14.04 14.76 -25.31
N TYR A 36 -14.16 15.45 -26.45
CA TYR A 36 -13.11 16.32 -26.95
C TYR A 36 -12.95 17.54 -26.02
N GLY A 37 -11.70 17.95 -25.72
CA GLY A 37 -11.39 19.15 -24.93
C GLY A 37 -10.66 18.89 -23.61
N THR A 38 -10.90 19.72 -22.60
CA THR A 38 -10.21 19.71 -21.29
C THR A 38 -10.35 18.38 -20.54
N ASN A 39 -11.48 17.69 -20.68
CA ASN A 39 -11.76 16.41 -20.04
C ASN A 39 -10.87 15.28 -20.57
N PHE A 40 -10.46 15.34 -21.84
CA PHE A 40 -9.49 14.40 -22.42
C PHE A 40 -8.08 14.59 -21.83
N ILE A 41 -7.68 15.84 -21.61
CA ILE A 41 -6.40 16.20 -20.99
C ILE A 41 -6.39 15.70 -19.54
N GLU A 42 -7.47 15.92 -18.79
CA GLU A 42 -7.64 15.43 -17.42
C GLU A 42 -7.56 13.90 -17.34
N GLY A 43 -8.34 13.19 -18.17
CA GLY A 43 -8.30 11.73 -18.23
C GLY A 43 -6.91 11.18 -18.59
N THR A 44 -6.15 11.90 -19.41
CA THR A 44 -4.76 11.53 -19.73
C THR A 44 -3.83 11.70 -18.53
N GLN A 45 -4.00 12.75 -17.72
CA GLN A 45 -3.21 12.98 -16.52
C GLN A 45 -3.54 12.01 -15.38
N ILE A 46 -4.82 11.64 -15.21
CA ILE A 46 -5.25 10.60 -14.27
C ILE A 46 -4.55 9.29 -14.60
N ASN A 47 -4.67 8.84 -15.85
CA ASN A 47 -4.04 7.61 -16.32
C ASN A 47 -2.51 7.65 -16.21
N LYS A 48 -1.88 8.81 -16.43
CA LYS A 48 -0.43 8.98 -16.22
C LYS A 48 -0.03 8.73 -14.78
N SER A 49 -0.78 9.25 -13.81
CA SER A 49 -0.47 9.08 -12.39
C SER A 49 -0.60 7.62 -11.92
N LEU A 50 -1.61 6.91 -12.42
CA LEU A 50 -1.88 5.50 -12.14
C LEU A 50 -0.87 4.58 -12.85
N ASN A 51 -0.48 4.91 -14.08
CA ASN A 51 0.54 4.14 -14.81
C ASN A 51 1.94 4.31 -14.19
N ALA A 52 2.29 5.50 -13.72
CA ALA A 52 3.53 5.71 -12.97
C ALA A 52 3.54 4.89 -11.66
N LEU A 53 2.39 4.80 -10.98
CA LEU A 53 2.26 3.95 -9.78
C LEU A 53 2.47 2.46 -10.12
N LEU A 54 1.91 1.99 -11.23
CA LEU A 54 2.13 0.63 -11.76
C LEU A 54 3.61 0.34 -12.02
N ASN A 55 4.31 1.26 -12.67
CA ASN A 55 5.75 1.13 -12.96
C ASN A 55 6.57 1.05 -11.67
N VAL A 56 6.22 1.86 -10.67
CA VAL A 56 6.84 1.82 -9.34
C VAL A 56 6.63 0.47 -8.68
N ILE A 57 5.40 -0.05 -8.66
CA ILE A 57 5.09 -1.38 -8.09
C ILE A 57 5.88 -2.48 -8.80
N HIS A 58 5.97 -2.41 -10.13
CA HIS A 58 6.75 -3.37 -10.92
C HIS A 58 8.23 -3.34 -10.53
N ALA A 59 8.84 -2.16 -10.49
CA ALA A 59 10.25 -1.99 -10.13
C ALA A 59 10.53 -2.44 -8.69
N VAL A 60 9.61 -2.16 -7.75
CA VAL A 60 9.71 -2.64 -6.35
C VAL A 60 9.66 -4.16 -6.28
N ASN A 61 8.73 -4.80 -7.01
CA ASN A 61 8.63 -6.25 -7.07
C ASN A 61 9.87 -6.90 -7.70
N ALA A 62 10.40 -6.30 -8.75
CA ALA A 62 11.64 -6.72 -9.41
C ALA A 62 12.89 -6.43 -8.57
N SER A 63 12.75 -5.76 -7.40
CA SER A 63 13.87 -5.33 -6.56
C SER A 63 14.90 -4.50 -7.33
N GLU A 64 14.44 -3.66 -8.26
CA GLU A 64 15.29 -2.80 -9.06
C GLU A 64 15.99 -1.75 -8.20
N THR A 65 17.24 -1.43 -8.54
CA THR A 65 18.04 -0.42 -7.82
C THR A 65 17.43 0.98 -7.91
N ARG A 66 16.74 1.29 -9.01
CA ARG A 66 16.18 2.62 -9.27
C ARG A 66 14.68 2.53 -9.54
N VAL A 67 13.89 2.81 -8.51
CA VAL A 67 12.42 2.85 -8.61
C VAL A 67 11.95 4.24 -9.08
N PRO A 68 11.08 4.35 -10.11
CA PRO A 68 10.70 5.62 -10.74
C PRO A 68 9.63 6.43 -9.97
N TYR A 69 9.82 6.67 -8.66
CA TYR A 69 8.88 7.46 -7.84
C TYR A 69 8.66 8.91 -8.33
N ARG A 70 9.56 9.42 -9.18
CA ARG A 70 9.51 10.81 -9.68
C ARG A 70 8.54 11.01 -10.85
N GLU A 71 8.03 9.94 -11.45
CA GLU A 71 7.16 10.04 -12.63
C GLU A 71 5.76 10.60 -12.32
N SER A 72 5.30 10.49 -11.07
CA SER A 72 4.07 11.13 -10.61
C SER A 72 4.17 11.69 -9.19
N LYS A 73 3.43 12.77 -8.92
CA LYS A 73 3.32 13.34 -7.58
C LYS A 73 2.75 12.33 -6.58
N LEU A 74 1.76 11.54 -7.02
CA LEU A 74 1.15 10.47 -6.24
C LEU A 74 2.17 9.41 -5.81
N ALA A 75 2.96 8.89 -6.74
CA ALA A 75 3.99 7.88 -6.44
C ALA A 75 5.05 8.43 -5.49
N ARG A 76 5.36 9.73 -5.57
CA ARG A 76 6.30 10.40 -4.67
C ARG A 76 5.77 10.55 -3.24
N VAL A 77 4.48 10.86 -3.09
CA VAL A 77 3.84 10.92 -1.76
C VAL A 77 3.74 9.52 -1.14
N LEU A 78 3.46 8.51 -1.96
CA LEU A 78 3.34 7.12 -1.52
C LEU A 78 4.67 6.37 -1.47
N GLN A 79 5.79 7.02 -1.79
CA GLN A 79 7.12 6.40 -1.81
C GLN A 79 7.44 5.71 -0.47
N ASP A 80 7.15 6.40 0.64
CA ASP A 80 7.34 5.89 2.00
C ASP A 80 6.51 4.65 2.30
N SER A 81 5.38 4.45 1.61
CA SER A 81 4.46 3.33 1.83
C SER A 81 4.66 2.17 0.86
N LEU A 82 5.12 2.46 -0.36
CA LEU A 82 5.31 1.47 -1.42
C LEU A 82 6.68 0.77 -1.35
N GLY A 83 7.61 1.27 -0.55
CA GLY A 83 8.91 0.66 -0.30
C GLY A 83 9.08 0.17 1.15
N GLY A 84 10.08 -0.67 1.39
CA GLY A 84 10.52 -1.05 2.74
C GLY A 84 9.67 -2.12 3.45
N ASN A 85 9.42 -1.91 4.75
CA ASN A 85 8.69 -2.83 5.62
C ASN A 85 7.27 -2.31 5.92
N ASN A 86 6.53 -1.95 4.88
CA ASN A 86 5.18 -1.43 5.02
C ASN A 86 4.15 -2.43 4.50
N HIS A 87 2.97 -2.42 5.11
CA HIS A 87 1.82 -3.16 4.62
C HIS A 87 1.01 -2.28 3.68
N ILE A 88 0.75 -2.79 2.49
CA ILE A 88 -0.02 -2.10 1.45
C ILE A 88 -1.27 -2.92 1.18
N CYS A 89 -2.43 -2.29 1.25
CA CYS A 89 -3.70 -2.87 0.84
C CYS A 89 -4.25 -2.02 -0.31
N LEU A 90 -4.62 -2.68 -1.42
CA LEU A 90 -5.35 -2.05 -2.50
C LEU A 90 -6.73 -2.68 -2.58
N ILE A 91 -7.76 -1.82 -2.55
CA ILE A 91 -9.13 -2.20 -2.81
C ILE A 91 -9.45 -1.71 -4.23
N VAL A 92 -9.90 -2.63 -5.07
CA VAL A 92 -10.28 -2.33 -6.46
C VAL A 92 -11.77 -2.56 -6.62
N CYS A 93 -12.50 -1.51 -6.98
CA CYS A 93 -13.91 -1.58 -7.31
C CYS A 93 -14.05 -1.86 -8.82
N LEU A 94 -14.68 -2.98 -9.17
CA LEU A 94 -14.86 -3.40 -10.56
C LEU A 94 -16.33 -3.31 -10.94
N ASN A 95 -16.57 -2.98 -12.20
CA ASN A 95 -17.90 -3.05 -12.79
C ASN A 95 -18.27 -4.50 -13.11
N LEU A 96 -19.57 -4.80 -13.05
CA LEU A 96 -20.11 -6.13 -13.38
C LEU A 96 -19.93 -6.48 -14.87
N PHE A 97 -19.88 -5.47 -15.73
CA PHE A 97 -19.69 -5.65 -17.17
C PHE A 97 -18.20 -5.66 -17.53
N PHE A 98 -17.85 -6.53 -18.49
CA PHE A 98 -16.48 -6.62 -18.98
C PHE A 98 -16.03 -5.31 -19.62
N CYS A 99 -14.85 -4.84 -19.19
CA CYS A 99 -14.14 -3.78 -19.87
C CYS A 99 -12.62 -4.01 -19.86
N PRO A 100 -11.90 -3.53 -20.89
CA PRO A 100 -10.44 -3.47 -20.87
C PRO A 100 -9.88 -2.79 -19.61
N ASP A 101 -10.59 -1.80 -19.05
CA ASP A 101 -10.17 -1.11 -17.82
C ASP A 101 -10.13 -2.08 -16.61
N THR A 102 -11.07 -3.03 -16.52
CA THR A 102 -11.11 -4.08 -15.50
C THR A 102 -9.87 -4.98 -15.55
N ILE A 103 -9.40 -5.36 -16.76
CA ILE A 103 -8.20 -6.21 -16.90
C ILE A 103 -6.97 -5.50 -16.32
N HIS A 104 -6.83 -4.21 -16.61
CA HIS A 104 -5.71 -3.44 -16.10
C HIS A 104 -5.78 -3.27 -14.58
N ALA A 105 -6.97 -2.98 -14.04
CA ALA A 105 -7.17 -2.86 -12.60
C ALA A 105 -6.92 -4.18 -11.84
N ILE A 106 -7.31 -5.33 -12.40
CA ILE A 106 -6.98 -6.65 -11.86
C ILE A 106 -5.48 -6.94 -11.98
N THR A 107 -4.85 -6.57 -13.09
CA THR A 107 -3.41 -6.76 -13.30
C THR A 107 -2.61 -5.95 -12.26
N LEU A 108 -3.05 -4.72 -11.96
CA LEU A 108 -2.52 -3.89 -10.87
C LEU A 108 -2.62 -4.62 -9.53
N ALA A 109 -3.82 -5.09 -9.17
CA ALA A 109 -4.06 -5.78 -7.91
C ALA A 109 -3.22 -7.06 -7.78
N SER A 110 -3.10 -7.83 -8.88
CA SER A 110 -2.27 -9.04 -8.94
C SER A 110 -0.80 -8.70 -8.66
N ARG A 111 -0.25 -7.67 -9.31
CA ARG A 111 1.14 -7.23 -9.10
C ARG A 111 1.37 -6.73 -7.67
N LEU A 112 0.43 -6.02 -7.07
CA LEU A 112 0.58 -5.53 -5.70
C LEU A 112 0.68 -6.64 -4.66
N LYS A 113 0.01 -7.78 -4.86
CA LYS A 113 0.13 -8.95 -3.96
C LYS A 113 1.57 -9.49 -3.87
N HIS A 114 2.40 -9.22 -4.86
CA HIS A 114 3.78 -9.68 -4.89
C HIS A 114 4.76 -8.75 -4.15
N ILE A 115 4.32 -7.57 -3.70
CA ILE A 115 5.17 -6.70 -2.87
C ILE A 115 5.30 -7.38 -1.51
N LYS A 116 6.40 -8.09 -1.32
CA LYS A 116 6.74 -8.68 -0.03
C LYS A 116 7.44 -7.61 0.82
N PRO A 117 6.95 -7.32 2.03
CA PRO A 117 7.68 -6.45 2.94
C PRO A 117 9.06 -7.05 3.19
N VAL A 118 10.10 -6.21 3.14
CA VAL A 118 11.51 -6.64 3.19
C VAL A 118 11.80 -7.54 4.40
N PHE A 119 11.08 -7.36 5.51
CA PHE A 119 11.24 -8.14 6.74
C PHE A 119 10.65 -9.56 6.67
N ALA A 120 9.65 -9.82 5.81
CA ALA A 120 9.14 -11.18 5.61
C ALA A 120 10.21 -12.11 5.02
N ARG A 121 11.15 -11.56 4.24
CA ARG A 121 12.29 -12.30 3.68
C ARG A 121 13.32 -12.69 4.76
N ALA A 122 13.54 -11.82 5.74
CA ALA A 122 14.46 -12.07 6.85
C ALA A 122 13.95 -13.11 7.86
N LEU A 123 12.64 -13.16 8.12
CA LEU A 123 12.04 -14.18 9.00
C LEU A 123 11.93 -15.56 8.32
N TYR A 124 11.73 -15.60 7.00
CA TYR A 124 11.72 -16.86 6.24
C TYR A 124 13.11 -17.53 6.25
N ASN A 125 14.18 -16.77 6.03
CA ASN A 125 15.55 -17.32 6.06
C ASN A 125 16.04 -17.72 7.47
N LYS A 126 15.41 -17.23 8.55
CA LYS A 126 15.71 -17.68 9.91
C LYS A 126 15.06 -19.02 10.28
N LYS A 127 13.93 -19.38 9.66
CA LYS A 127 13.23 -20.64 9.99
C LYS A 127 13.96 -21.90 9.51
N THR A 128 14.85 -21.81 8.53
CA THR A 128 15.61 -22.97 8.03
C THR A 128 16.93 -23.22 8.77
N ASN A 129 17.34 -22.34 9.70
CA ASN A 129 18.64 -22.47 10.39
C ASN A 129 18.59 -22.24 11.91
N GLN A 130 17.43 -22.32 12.55
CA GLN A 130 17.34 -22.26 14.02
C GLN A 130 16.31 -23.23 14.58
N ALA A 131 16.71 -24.51 14.64
CA ALA A 131 16.33 -25.36 15.74
C ALA A 131 17.13 -24.90 16.98
N THR A 132 16.61 -23.96 17.77
CA THR A 132 17.06 -23.75 19.17
C THR A 132 16.08 -22.91 19.99
N ARG A 133 16.04 -23.18 21.29
CA ARG A 133 14.96 -22.98 22.26
C ARG A 133 14.78 -21.53 22.78
N SER A 134 13.58 -21.33 23.34
CA SER A 134 13.12 -20.36 24.38
C SER A 134 13.14 -18.86 24.04
N SER A 135 12.17 -18.04 24.43
CA SER A 135 11.14 -18.13 25.47
C SER A 135 9.88 -17.36 25.03
N VAL A 136 8.72 -18.00 25.15
CA VAL A 136 7.41 -17.36 24.98
C VAL A 136 7.18 -16.44 26.17
N CYS A 137 7.34 -15.13 25.99
CA CYS A 137 6.71 -14.15 26.88
C CYS A 137 5.21 -14.16 26.58
N LYS A 138 4.45 -14.87 27.42
CA LYS A 138 3.01 -14.68 27.54
C LYS A 138 2.79 -13.32 28.19
N GLU A 139 2.38 -12.33 27.42
CA GLU A 139 1.75 -11.12 27.97
C GLU A 139 0.24 -11.19 27.72
N ASN A 140 -0.47 -11.17 28.83
CA ASN A 140 -1.91 -11.36 28.94
C ASN A 140 -2.66 -10.20 28.28
N TRP A 141 -3.51 -10.54 27.31
CA TRP A 141 -4.57 -9.65 26.85
C TRP A 141 -5.63 -9.53 27.95
N CYS A 142 -5.45 -8.57 28.85
CA CYS A 142 -6.46 -8.24 29.85
C CYS A 142 -7.54 -7.38 29.17
N CYS A 143 -8.54 -8.04 28.61
CA CYS A 143 -9.75 -7.38 28.09
C CYS A 143 -10.56 -6.86 29.30
N ALA A 144 -10.48 -5.56 29.55
CA ALA A 144 -11.29 -4.88 30.55
C ALA A 144 -12.78 -4.95 30.15
N LYS A 145 -13.52 -5.92 30.71
CA LYS A 145 -14.98 -5.89 30.71
C LYS A 145 -15.43 -4.73 31.60
N ARG A 146 -15.83 -3.64 30.98
CA ARG A 146 -16.61 -2.56 31.62
C ARG A 146 -18.00 -3.14 31.89
N LYS A 147 -18.34 -3.31 33.17
CA LYS A 147 -19.70 -3.59 33.62
C LYS A 147 -20.54 -2.33 33.36
N GLU A 148 -21.60 -2.46 32.57
CA GLU A 148 -22.74 -1.54 32.66
C GLU A 148 -23.81 -2.24 33.50
N SER A 149 -24.23 -1.55 34.55
CA SER A 149 -25.30 -1.93 35.45
C SER A 149 -26.54 -1.13 35.06
N PHE A 150 -27.63 -1.80 34.72
CA PHE A 150 -28.97 -1.60 35.28
C PHE A 150 -29.83 -2.82 34.98
#